data_AF-A0A1F2RPR5-F1
#
_entry.id   AF-A0A1F2RPR5-F1
#
_cell.length_a   1.000
_cell.length_b   1.000
_cell.length_c   1.000
_cell.angle_alpha   90.00
_cell.angle_beta   90.00
_cell.angle_gamma   90.00
#
_symmetry.space_group_name_H-M   'P 1'
#
loop_
_entity.id
_entity.type
_entity.pdbx_description
1 polymer ?
#
loop_
_entity_poly.entity_id
_entity_poly.type
_entity_poly.pdbx_seq_one_letter_code
_entity_poly.pdbx_strand_id
1 'polypeptide(L)'
;MNKKSVQMPKFRSESEEADWWASPEGRAYVKQKSAEALSKRIKARGSRLVAKLGKKKSVQIAIRLPEADLAQARTIAERKGIGYQTLLKMLVREGLLRESRRG
;
A
#
# COMPACT_ATOMS: atom_id res chain seq x y z
N MET A 1 3.48 -36.39 6.19
CA MET A 1 3.16 -35.79 7.51
C MET A 1 1.77 -35.18 7.43
N ASN A 2 0.83 -35.67 8.24
CA ASN A 2 -0.58 -35.28 8.17
C ASN A 2 -0.74 -33.84 8.67
N LYS A 3 -0.98 -32.87 7.79
CA LYS A 3 -1.26 -31.48 8.20
C LYS A 3 -2.65 -31.46 8.83
N LYS A 4 -2.72 -31.48 10.17
CA LYS A 4 -3.96 -31.20 10.90
C LYS A 4 -4.40 -29.78 10.55
N SER A 5 -5.46 -29.65 9.76
CA SER A 5 -6.07 -28.35 9.50
C SER A 5 -6.79 -27.90 10.77
N VAL A 6 -6.39 -26.75 11.31
CA VAL A 6 -7.08 -26.16 12.46
C VAL A 6 -8.42 -25.64 11.94
N GLN A 7 -9.52 -26.17 12.49
CA GLN A 7 -10.87 -25.73 12.14
C GLN A 7 -11.35 -24.70 13.18
N MET A 8 -12.25 -23.80 12.76
CA MET A 8 -12.83 -22.81 13.67
C MET A 8 -13.74 -23.54 14.68
N PRO A 9 -13.50 -23.42 15.99
CA PRO A 9 -14.37 -24.00 17.01
C PRO A 9 -15.67 -23.20 17.15
N LYS A 10 -16.66 -23.76 17.86
CA LYS A 10 -17.86 -23.03 18.27
C LYS A 10 -17.65 -22.47 19.67
N PHE A 11 -17.66 -21.16 19.79
CA PHE A 11 -17.54 -20.47 21.08
C PHE A 11 -18.88 -20.40 21.79
N ARG A 12 -18.87 -20.56 23.11
CA ARG A 12 -20.05 -20.39 23.97
C ARG A 12 -20.15 -18.96 24.53
N SER A 13 -19.07 -18.20 24.50
CA SER A 13 -19.00 -16.81 24.96
C SER A 13 -17.88 -16.03 24.25
N GLU A 14 -17.96 -14.70 24.30
CA GLU A 14 -16.93 -13.81 23.72
C GLU A 14 -15.56 -13.93 24.42
N SER A 15 -15.56 -14.21 25.73
CA SER A 15 -14.30 -14.41 26.48
C SER A 15 -13.57 -15.67 26.04
N GLU A 16 -14.30 -16.76 25.83
CA GLU A 16 -13.73 -18.02 25.31
C GLU A 16 -13.15 -17.83 23.89
N GLU A 17 -13.82 -17.03 23.07
CA GLU A 17 -13.31 -16.64 21.76
C GLU A 17 -12.00 -15.86 21.88
N ALA A 18 -11.94 -14.85 22.75
CA ALA A 18 -10.74 -14.05 22.96
C ALA A 18 -9.55 -14.89 23.45
N ASP A 19 -9.79 -15.79 24.40
CA ASP A 19 -8.77 -16.71 24.92
C ASP A 19 -8.26 -17.66 23.84
N TRP A 20 -9.15 -18.16 22.97
CA TRP A 20 -8.77 -18.99 21.84
C TRP A 20 -7.96 -18.22 20.79
N TRP A 21 -8.31 -16.96 20.49
CA TRP A 21 -7.50 -16.12 19.61
C TRP A 21 -6.09 -15.87 20.17
N ALA A 22 -5.96 -15.75 21.50
CA ALA A 22 -4.69 -15.61 22.19
C ALA A 22 -3.90 -16.93 22.30
N SER A 23 -4.51 -18.08 22.00
CA SER A 23 -3.89 -19.39 22.15
C SER A 23 -2.96 -19.75 20.97
N PRO A 24 -2.09 -20.77 21.12
CA PRO A 24 -1.30 -21.32 20.01
C PRO A 24 -2.16 -21.80 18.83
N GLU A 25 -3.35 -22.33 19.11
CA GLU A 25 -4.31 -22.84 18.11
C GLU A 25 -4.89 -21.71 17.27
N GLY A 26 -5.32 -20.61 17.89
CA GLY A 26 -5.80 -19.41 17.18
C GLY A 26 -4.71 -18.82 16.27
N ARG A 27 -3.47 -18.73 16.77
CA ARG A 27 -2.32 -18.30 15.95
C ARG A 27 -2.04 -19.24 14.77
N ALA A 28 -2.16 -20.55 14.98
CA ALA A 28 -1.98 -21.54 13.91
C ALA A 28 -3.08 -21.45 12.85
N TYR A 29 -4.33 -21.20 13.26
CA TYR A 29 -5.47 -20.98 12.36
C TYR A 29 -5.22 -19.78 11.43
N VAL A 30 -4.81 -18.64 11.97
CA VAL A 30 -4.50 -17.43 11.18
C VAL A 30 -3.36 -17.69 10.18
N LYS A 31 -2.30 -18.40 10.60
CA LYS A 31 -1.17 -18.76 9.72
C LYS A 31 -1.60 -19.71 8.59
N GLN A 32 -2.48 -20.66 8.87
CA GLN A 32 -3.01 -21.55 7.83
C GLN A 32 -3.87 -20.77 6.84
N LYS A 33 -4.75 -19.87 7.32
CA LYS A 33 -5.61 -19.04 6.46
C LYS A 33 -4.84 -18.03 5.63
N SER A 34 -3.77 -17.45 6.16
CA SER A 34 -2.90 -16.56 5.38
C SER A 34 -2.15 -17.32 4.30
N ALA A 35 -1.65 -18.53 4.58
CA ALA A 35 -1.03 -19.39 3.58
C ALA A 35 -2.01 -19.87 2.50
N GLU A 36 -3.26 -20.19 2.87
CA GLU A 36 -4.36 -20.49 1.93
C GLU A 36 -4.72 -19.28 1.06
N ALA A 37 -4.73 -18.06 1.62
CA ALA A 37 -5.00 -16.84 0.86
C ALA A 37 -3.87 -16.50 -0.11
N LEU A 38 -2.62 -16.75 0.29
CA LEU A 38 -1.42 -16.53 -0.51
C LEU A 38 -1.33 -17.53 -1.67
N SER A 39 -1.67 -18.80 -1.44
CA SER A 39 -1.75 -19.81 -2.49
C SER A 39 -2.92 -19.59 -3.45
N LYS A 40 -4.05 -19.05 -2.98
CA LYS A 40 -5.22 -18.72 -3.81
C LYS A 40 -5.08 -17.41 -4.60
N ARG A 41 -3.95 -16.70 -4.53
CA ARG A 41 -3.73 -15.44 -5.27
C ARG A 41 -4.88 -14.45 -5.06
N ILE A 42 -5.46 -14.40 -3.87
CA ILE A 42 -6.41 -13.34 -3.53
C ILE A 42 -5.57 -12.13 -3.21
N LYS A 43 -5.43 -11.30 -4.24
CA LYS A 43 -5.03 -9.91 -4.15
C LYS A 43 -5.88 -9.26 -3.05
N ALA A 44 -5.40 -9.25 -1.82
CA ALA A 44 -5.68 -8.16 -0.89
C ALA A 44 -5.03 -6.90 -1.48
N ARG A 45 -5.50 -6.47 -2.65
CA ARG A 45 -5.38 -5.08 -3.02
C ARG A 45 -6.16 -4.38 -1.93
N GLY A 46 -5.51 -3.42 -1.26
CA GLY A 46 -6.17 -2.54 -0.32
C GLY A 46 -7.38 -1.84 -0.96
N SER A 47 -7.87 -0.77 -0.33
CA SER A 47 -9.12 -0.13 -0.73
C SER A 47 -9.27 -0.01 -2.25
N ARG A 48 -10.50 -0.25 -2.75
CA ARG A 48 -10.82 -0.14 -4.19
C ARG A 48 -10.37 1.22 -4.77
N LEU A 49 -10.28 2.25 -3.92
CA LEU A 49 -9.69 3.56 -4.21
C LEU A 49 -8.17 3.48 -4.45
N VAL A 50 -7.40 2.86 -3.55
CA VAL A 50 -5.95 2.60 -3.71
C VAL A 50 -5.68 1.73 -4.94
N ALA A 51 -6.51 0.72 -5.18
CA ALA A 51 -6.45 -0.13 -6.37
C ALA A 51 -6.74 0.62 -7.69
N LYS A 52 -7.49 1.72 -7.64
CA LYS A 52 -7.76 2.62 -8.76
C LYS A 52 -6.67 3.70 -8.92
N LEU A 53 -6.04 4.12 -7.81
CA LEU A 53 -4.94 5.10 -7.83
C LEU A 53 -3.72 4.57 -8.62
N GLY A 54 -3.43 3.27 -8.49
CA GLY A 54 -2.30 2.61 -9.16
C GLY A 54 -2.50 2.28 -10.65
N LYS A 55 -3.49 2.86 -11.35
CA LYS A 55 -3.82 2.52 -12.75
C LYS A 55 -3.49 3.58 -13.79
N LYS A 56 -2.78 4.66 -13.43
CA LYS A 56 -2.26 5.58 -14.46
C LYS A 56 -0.95 5.03 -14.99
N LYS A 57 -0.93 4.68 -16.28
CA LYS A 57 0.30 4.28 -16.97
C LYS A 57 1.27 5.47 -16.90
N SER A 58 2.40 5.30 -16.24
CA SER A 58 3.50 6.27 -16.25
C SER A 58 4.56 5.82 -17.24
N VAL A 59 5.08 6.74 -18.04
CA VAL A 59 6.25 6.52 -18.89
C VAL A 59 7.48 7.02 -18.15
N GLN A 60 8.55 6.23 -18.13
CA GLN A 60 9.84 6.68 -17.61
C GLN A 60 10.51 7.58 -18.65
N ILE A 61 10.90 8.77 -18.22
CA ILE A 61 11.62 9.74 -19.04
C ILE A 61 12.85 10.22 -18.28
N ALA A 62 13.90 10.60 -19.01
CA ALA A 62 15.06 11.30 -18.46
C ALA A 62 14.98 12.78 -18.87
N ILE A 63 15.03 13.69 -17.89
CA ILE A 63 15.05 15.13 -18.10
C ILE A 63 16.30 15.67 -17.40
N ARG A 64 17.04 16.56 -18.05
CA ARG A 64 18.15 17.29 -17.42
C ARG A 64 17.59 18.53 -16.72
N LEU A 65 17.98 18.71 -15.47
CA LEU A 65 17.62 19.87 -14.65
C LEU A 65 18.90 20.45 -14.04
N PRO A 66 18.99 21.78 -13.86
CA PRO A 66 20.07 22.40 -13.11
C PRO A 66 20.20 21.82 -11.70
N GLU A 67 21.44 21.66 -11.22
CA GLU A 67 21.70 21.07 -9.90
C GLU A 67 21.07 21.90 -8.77
N ALA A 68 21.11 23.23 -8.89
CA ALA A 68 20.49 24.15 -7.93
C ALA A 68 18.98 23.89 -7.78
N ASP A 69 18.27 23.64 -8.89
CA ASP A 69 16.83 23.38 -8.90
C ASP A 69 16.52 22.03 -8.23
N LEU A 70 17.35 21.02 -8.48
CA LEU A 70 17.25 19.70 -7.85
C LEU A 70 17.42 19.82 -6.33
N ALA A 71 18.40 20.61 -5.88
CA ALA A 71 18.67 20.86 -4.47
C ALA A 71 17.47 21.58 -3.81
N GLN A 72 16.96 22.64 -4.44
CA GLN A 72 15.80 23.37 -3.95
C GLN A 72 14.55 22.46 -3.83
N ALA A 73 14.30 21.65 -4.85
CA ALA A 73 13.17 20.72 -4.84
C ALA A 73 13.30 19.66 -3.73
N ARG A 74 14.52 19.19 -3.41
CA ARG A 74 14.73 18.30 -2.24
C ARG A 74 14.38 18.99 -0.93
N THR A 75 14.86 20.20 -0.71
CA THR A 75 14.53 20.98 0.51
C THR A 75 13.03 21.22 0.65
N ILE A 76 12.33 21.52 -0.45
CA ILE A 76 10.87 21.70 -0.43
C ILE A 76 10.16 20.39 -0.09
N ALA A 77 10.62 19.26 -0.64
CA ALA A 77 10.04 17.95 -0.40
C ALA A 77 10.18 17.54 1.07
N GLU A 78 11.37 17.76 1.65
CA GLU A 78 11.64 17.54 3.08
C GLU A 78 10.74 18.37 3.97
N ARG A 79 10.64 19.69 3.71
CA ARG A 79 9.74 20.59 4.46
C ARG A 79 8.28 20.17 4.39
N LYS A 80 7.85 19.54 3.29
CA LYS A 80 6.48 19.04 3.08
C LYS A 80 6.28 17.60 3.60
N GLY A 81 7.33 16.93 4.06
CA GLY A 81 7.26 15.53 4.50
C GLY A 81 6.90 14.55 3.37
N ILE A 82 7.23 14.88 2.12
CA ILE A 82 6.93 14.03 0.95
C ILE A 82 8.21 13.65 0.21
N GLY A 83 8.17 12.54 -0.54
CA GLY A 83 9.29 12.13 -1.36
C GLY A 83 9.60 13.13 -2.49
N TYR A 84 10.89 13.34 -2.77
CA TYR A 84 11.37 14.21 -3.84
C TYR A 84 10.69 13.95 -5.20
N GLN A 85 10.60 12.67 -5.60
CA GLN A 85 9.93 12.28 -6.85
C GLN A 85 8.43 12.61 -6.84
N THR A 86 7.78 12.56 -5.68
CA THR A 86 6.36 12.92 -5.52
C THR A 86 6.17 14.42 -5.72
N LEU A 87 7.03 15.25 -5.12
CA LEU A 87 7.01 16.69 -5.33
C LEU A 87 7.17 17.04 -6.82
N LEU A 88 8.17 16.46 -7.51
CA LEU A 88 8.37 16.71 -8.93
C LEU A 88 7.13 16.38 -9.77
N LYS A 89 6.52 15.22 -9.52
CA LYS A 89 5.28 14.81 -10.22
C LYS A 89 4.13 15.79 -9.98
N MET A 90 4.02 16.33 -8.76
CA MET A 90 3.01 17.34 -8.43
C MET A 90 3.28 18.64 -9.18
N LEU A 91 4.51 19.15 -9.15
CA LEU A 91 4.90 20.40 -9.84
C LEU A 91 4.65 20.32 -11.35
N VAL A 92 5.00 19.20 -11.99
CA VAL A 92 4.73 18.98 -13.42
C VAL A 92 3.23 19.02 -13.69
N ARG A 93 2.41 18.34 -12.87
CA ARG A 93 0.96 18.32 -13.05
C ARG A 93 0.33 19.70 -12.85
N GLU A 94 0.77 20.45 -11.84
CA GLU A 94 0.31 21.82 -11.58
C GLU A 94 0.74 22.78 -12.68
N GLY A 95 1.96 22.65 -13.20
CA GLY A 95 2.44 23.38 -14.37
C GLY A 95 1.55 23.17 -15.59
N LEU A 96 1.28 21.91 -15.94
CA LEU A 96 0.40 21.56 -17.06
C LEU A 96 -1.03 22.08 -16.88
N LEU A 97 -1.59 21.99 -15.67
CA LEU A 97 -2.92 22.54 -15.38
C LEU A 97 -2.97 24.07 -15.49
N ARG A 98 -1.89 24.76 -15.11
CA ARG A 98 -1.79 26.21 -15.25
C ARG A 98 -1.72 26.63 -16.72
N GLU A 99 -0.89 25.95 -17.52
CA GLU A 99 -0.75 26.24 -18.95
C GLU A 99 -2.02 25.89 -19.75
N SER A 100 -2.68 24.78 -19.42
CA SER A 100 -3.96 24.40 -20.04
C SER A 100 -5.12 25.38 -19.78
N ARG A 101 -5.01 26.27 -18.78
CA ARG A 101 -6.01 27.31 -18.50
C ARG A 101 -5.70 28.63 -19.22
N ARG A 102 -4.49 28.77 -19.75
CA ARG A 102 -4.02 29.97 -20.45
C ARG A 102 -4.27 29.92 -21.96
N GLY A 103 -4.38 28.71 -22.52
CA GLY A 103 -4.89 28.45 -23.87
C GLY A 103 -6.37 28.11 -23.83
#